data_AF-A0A897MRZ3-F1
#
_entry.id   AF-A0A897MRZ3-F1
#
_cell.length_a   1.000
_cell.length_b   1.000
_cell.length_c   1.000
_cell.angle_alpha   90.00
_cell.angle_beta   90.00
_cell.angle_gamma   90.00
#
_symmetry.space_group_name_H-M   'P 1'
#
loop_
_entity.id
_entity.type
_entity.pdbx_description
1 polymer ?
#
loop_
_entity_poly.entity_id
_entity_poly.type
_entity_poly.pdbx_seq_one_letter_code
_entity_poly.pdbx_strand_id
1 'polypeptide(L)'
;MSSSSFRIGRHLLPGVIAVALFGVMAAVFLTASIGEPAGFGDASVIESIGFSLLDITDANGTVPTEGFLAAFILIAFALDAALDGSIMLARREDEDMADLRPDGNDRRKGGDE
;
A
#
# COMPACT_ATOMS: atom_id res chain seq x y z
N MET A 1 -38.31 -15.12 -10.65
CA MET A 1 -37.22 -15.09 -9.65
C MET A 1 -35.90 -14.92 -10.41
N SER A 2 -35.31 -13.73 -10.35
CA SER A 2 -33.99 -13.46 -10.95
C SER A 2 -32.93 -13.98 -9.99
N SER A 3 -32.16 -15.00 -10.37
CA SER A 3 -31.01 -15.40 -9.58
C SER A 3 -29.88 -14.42 -9.87
N SER A 4 -29.49 -13.61 -8.88
CA SER A 4 -28.26 -12.84 -8.94
C SER A 4 -27.08 -13.81 -9.02
N SER A 5 -26.57 -14.05 -10.22
CA SER A 5 -25.28 -14.71 -10.38
C SER A 5 -24.22 -13.73 -9.88
N PHE A 6 -23.69 -13.99 -8.68
CA PHE A 6 -22.57 -13.25 -8.11
C PHE A 6 -21.34 -13.56 -8.97
N ARG A 7 -21.17 -12.79 -10.05
CA ARG A 7 -19.94 -12.78 -10.82
C ARG A 7 -18.91 -12.11 -9.93
N ILE A 8 -18.20 -12.91 -9.11
CA ILE A 8 -16.86 -12.53 -8.70
C ILE A 8 -16.06 -12.41 -9.98
N GLY A 9 -16.05 -11.21 -10.56
CA GLY A 9 -15.18 -10.93 -11.68
C GLY A 9 -13.75 -10.99 -11.18
N ARG A 10 -12.83 -11.40 -12.06
CA ARG A 10 -11.39 -11.47 -11.80
C ARG A 10 -10.81 -10.17 -11.24
N HIS A 11 -11.51 -9.04 -11.43
CA HIS A 11 -11.19 -7.73 -10.87
C HIS A 11 -11.30 -7.65 -9.33
N LEU A 12 -12.07 -8.53 -8.67
CA LEU A 12 -12.14 -8.60 -7.20
C LEU A 12 -11.04 -9.48 -6.60
N LEU A 13 -10.36 -10.29 -7.44
CA LEU A 13 -9.34 -11.22 -6.99
C LEU A 13 -8.21 -10.55 -6.20
N PRO A 14 -7.66 -9.37 -6.60
CA PRO A 14 -6.63 -8.69 -5.82
C PRO A 14 -7.13 -8.25 -4.43
N GLY A 15 -8.35 -7.74 -4.33
CA GLY A 15 -8.96 -7.33 -3.07
C GLY A 15 -9.19 -8.52 -2.13
N VAL A 16 -9.66 -9.64 -2.66
CA VAL A 16 -9.85 -10.88 -1.88
C VAL A 16 -8.51 -11.41 -1.37
N ILE A 17 -7.45 -11.38 -2.19
CA ILE A 17 -6.09 -11.76 -1.77
C ILE A 17 -5.61 -10.86 -0.63
N ALA A 18 -5.81 -9.55 -0.72
CA ALA A 18 -5.43 -8.62 0.33
C ALA A 18 -6.15 -8.90 1.66
N VAL A 19 -7.45 -9.16 1.63
CA VAL A 19 -8.23 -9.53 2.83
C VAL A 19 -7.77 -10.87 3.41
N ALA A 20 -7.47 -11.85 2.56
CA ALA A 20 -6.93 -13.14 3.01
C ALA A 20 -5.56 -12.96 3.71
N LEU A 21 -4.66 -12.17 3.12
CA LEU A 21 -3.36 -11.85 3.71
C LEU A 21 -3.51 -11.12 5.05
N PHE A 22 -4.44 -10.17 5.14
CA PHE A 22 -4.77 -9.50 6.39
C PHE A 22 -5.24 -10.48 7.47
N GLY A 23 -6.10 -11.44 7.11
CA GLY A 23 -6.56 -12.49 8.02
C GLY A 23 -5.41 -13.37 8.52
N VAL A 24 -4.47 -13.74 7.64
CA VAL A 24 -3.25 -14.48 8.02
C VAL A 24 -2.41 -13.67 9.00
N MET A 25 -2.17 -12.38 8.72
CA MET A 25 -1.39 -11.53 9.62
C MET A 25 -2.05 -11.34 10.98
N ALA A 26 -3.37 -11.13 11.00
CA ALA A 26 -4.13 -11.04 12.25
C ALA A 26 -4.01 -12.33 13.07
N ALA A 27 -4.14 -13.50 12.43
CA ALA A 27 -3.96 -14.78 13.11
C ALA A 27 -2.55 -14.93 13.69
N VAL A 28 -1.51 -14.55 12.94
CA VAL A 28 -0.12 -14.58 13.42
C VAL A 28 0.05 -13.68 14.63
N PHE A 29 -0.41 -12.43 14.59
CA PHE A 29 -0.24 -11.51 15.72
C PHE A 29 -1.02 -11.92 16.96
N LEU A 30 -2.21 -12.49 16.80
CA LEU A 30 -3.03 -12.98 17.93
C LEU A 30 -2.49 -14.26 18.57
N THR A 31 -1.75 -15.06 17.81
CA THR A 31 -1.20 -16.36 18.28
C THR A 31 0.29 -16.31 18.61
N ALA A 32 0.98 -15.22 18.26
CA ALA A 32 2.38 -15.04 18.57
C ALA A 32 2.59 -14.91 20.09
N SER A 33 3.40 -15.81 20.64
CA SER A 33 3.92 -15.66 22.00
C SER A 33 5.14 -14.76 21.95
N ILE A 34 4.99 -13.53 22.43
CA ILE A 34 6.11 -12.63 22.69
C ILE A 34 6.54 -12.89 24.14
N GLY A 35 7.81 -13.29 24.34
CA GLY A 35 8.34 -13.56 25.68
C GLY A 35 8.39 -12.30 26.56
N GLU A 36 9.02 -12.41 27.74
CA GLU A 36 9.17 -11.27 28.64
C GLU A 36 9.86 -10.10 27.92
N PRO A 37 9.33 -8.85 28.02
CA PRO A 37 9.92 -7.71 27.36
C PRO A 37 11.34 -7.44 27.89
N ALA A 38 12.35 -7.74 27.07
CA ALA A 38 13.72 -7.29 27.32
C ALA A 38 13.82 -5.80 26.94
N GLY A 39 13.50 -4.93 27.90
CA GLY A 39 13.67 -3.49 27.74
C GLY A 39 15.15 -3.07 27.73
N PHE A 40 15.40 -1.78 27.45
CA PHE A 40 16.73 -1.20 27.35
C PHE A 40 17.13 -0.39 28.60
N GLY A 41 16.50 -0.65 29.75
CA GLY A 41 16.67 0.17 30.96
C GLY A 41 16.27 1.63 30.69
N ASP A 42 17.14 2.56 31.06
CA ASP A 42 16.94 4.01 30.87
C ASP A 42 17.45 4.52 29.51
N ALA A 43 17.95 3.64 28.62
CA ALA A 43 18.50 4.06 27.33
C ALA A 43 17.39 4.46 26.34
N SER A 44 17.57 5.60 25.68
CA SER A 44 16.67 6.07 24.63
C SER A 44 16.98 5.40 23.30
N VAL A 45 16.05 4.56 22.84
CA VAL A 45 16.14 3.91 21.52
C VAL A 45 16.08 4.94 20.39
N ILE A 46 15.24 5.98 20.54
CA ILE A 46 15.10 7.03 19.52
C ILE A 46 16.41 7.81 19.36
N GLU A 47 17.06 8.15 20.48
CA GLU A 47 18.36 8.84 20.47
C GLU A 47 19.44 7.96 19.82
N SER A 48 19.48 6.68 20.19
CA SER A 48 20.45 5.72 19.64
C SER A 48 20.26 5.53 18.12
N ILE A 49 19.02 5.47 17.63
CA ILE A 49 18.73 5.45 16.17
C ILE A 49 19.22 6.73 15.50
N GLY A 50 19.00 7.89 16.14
CA GLY A 50 19.48 9.18 15.64
C GLY A 50 21.00 9.23 15.48
N PHE A 51 21.75 8.70 16.45
CA PHE A 51 23.20 8.58 16.35
C PHE A 51 23.65 7.61 15.26
N SER A 52 23.00 6.45 15.12
CA SER A 52 23.31 5.49 14.05
C SER A 52 23.03 6.03 12.64
N LEU A 53 22.03 6.91 12.46
CA LEU A 53 21.77 7.57 11.18
C LEU A 53 22.90 8.51 10.74
N LEU A 54 23.66 9.05 11.70
CA LEU A 54 24.75 10.00 11.46
C LEU A 54 26.14 9.35 11.58
N ASP A 55 26.21 8.02 11.66
CA ASP A 55 27.44 7.24 11.87
C ASP A 55 28.23 7.67 13.13
N ILE A 56 27.51 8.05 14.20
CA ILE A 56 28.09 8.42 15.48
C ILE A 56 28.15 7.18 16.37
N THR A 57 29.35 6.65 16.61
CA THR A 57 29.58 5.38 17.32
C THR A 57 30.03 5.54 18.78
N ASP A 58 30.53 6.72 19.16
CA ASP A 58 31.12 6.98 20.49
C ASP A 58 30.16 7.72 21.45
N ALA A 59 28.86 7.67 21.22
CA ALA A 59 27.86 8.29 22.08
C ALA A 59 27.61 7.43 23.34
N ASN A 60 27.81 8.02 24.52
CA ASN A 60 27.59 7.36 25.81
C ASN A 60 26.12 7.01 26.03
N GLY A 61 25.85 5.81 26.57
CA GLY A 61 24.50 5.38 26.93
C GLY A 61 23.64 4.94 25.74
N THR A 62 24.25 4.68 24.58
CA THR A 62 23.55 4.17 23.40
C THR A 62 23.38 2.67 23.43
N VAL A 63 22.31 2.20 22.78
CA VAL A 63 22.04 0.78 22.55
C VAL A 63 22.33 0.40 21.10
N PRO A 64 22.69 -0.87 20.81
CA PRO A 64 22.79 -1.34 19.42
C PRO A 64 21.45 -1.19 18.71
N THR A 65 21.41 -0.37 17.65
CA THR A 65 20.17 -0.09 16.91
C THR A 65 20.20 -0.50 15.45
N GLU A 66 21.19 -1.27 14.98
CA GLU A 66 21.26 -1.65 13.55
C GLU A 66 19.99 -2.38 13.09
N GLY A 67 19.47 -3.28 13.91
CA GLY A 67 18.21 -3.99 13.63
C GLY A 67 16.99 -3.06 13.58
N PHE A 68 16.93 -2.08 14.48
CA PHE A 68 15.86 -1.07 14.49
C PHE A 68 15.96 -0.14 13.28
N LEU A 69 17.17 0.28 12.93
CA LEU A 69 17.43 1.15 11.78
C LEU A 69 17.07 0.44 10.47
N ALA A 70 17.48 -0.82 10.31
CA ALA A 70 17.10 -1.64 9.16
C ALA A 70 15.58 -1.82 9.07
N ALA A 71 14.91 -2.14 10.18
CA ALA A 71 13.45 -2.25 10.23
C ALA A 71 12.76 -0.92 9.90
N PHE A 72 13.27 0.20 10.42
CA PHE A 72 12.74 1.53 10.16
C PHE A 72 12.81 1.91 8.67
N ILE A 73 13.95 1.65 8.02
CA ILE A 73 14.12 1.88 6.59
C ILE A 73 13.21 0.97 5.76
N LEU A 74 13.08 -0.31 6.14
CA LEU A 74 12.18 -1.25 5.47
C LEU A 74 10.71 -0.79 5.58
N ILE A 75 10.28 -0.32 6.75
CA ILE A 75 8.94 0.22 6.95
C ILE A 75 8.74 1.48 6.11
N ALA A 76 9.71 2.40 6.08
CA ALA A 76 9.62 3.60 5.26
C ALA A 76 9.41 3.25 3.78
N PHE A 77 10.18 2.30 3.24
CA PHE A 77 10.04 1.82 1.87
C PHE A 77 8.69 1.12 1.63
N ALA A 78 8.25 0.27 2.57
CA ALA A 78 6.97 -0.42 2.47
C ALA A 78 5.79 0.55 2.49
N LEU A 79 5.84 1.59 3.33
CA LEU A 79 4.82 2.63 3.42
C LEU A 79 4.73 3.46 2.14
N ASP A 80 5.88 3.82 1.55
CA ASP A 80 5.96 4.51 0.28
C ASP A 80 5.32 3.69 -0.85
N ALA A 81 5.74 2.43 -1.00
CA ALA A 81 5.19 1.52 -2.00
C ALA A 81 3.68 1.23 -1.79
N ALA A 82 3.23 1.15 -0.53
CA ALA A 82 1.82 0.95 -0.21
C ALA A 82 0.99 2.19 -0.57
N LEU A 83 1.50 3.39 -0.31
CA LEU A 83 0.85 4.64 -0.68
C LEU A 83 0.75 4.75 -2.20
N ASP A 84 1.85 4.55 -2.92
CA ASP A 84 1.88 4.55 -4.38
C ASP A 84 0.94 3.50 -4.96
N GLY A 85 0.95 2.28 -4.41
CA GLY A 85 0.05 1.20 -4.80
C GLY A 85 -1.42 1.57 -4.57
N SER A 86 -1.74 2.21 -3.44
CA SER A 86 -3.10 2.65 -3.15
C SER A 86 -3.59 3.73 -4.12
N ILE A 87 -2.71 4.66 -4.49
CA ILE A 87 -3.02 5.73 -5.44
C ILE A 87 -3.17 5.15 -6.85
N MET A 88 -2.27 4.26 -7.27
CA MET A 88 -2.34 3.55 -8.55
C MET A 88 -3.67 2.78 -8.69
N LEU A 89 -4.09 2.07 -7.64
CA LEU A 89 -5.34 1.30 -7.63
C LEU A 89 -6.59 2.18 -7.53
N ALA A 90 -6.49 3.34 -6.87
CA ALA A 90 -7.60 4.28 -6.75
C ALA A 90 -7.89 4.99 -8.08
N ARG A 91 -6.86 5.21 -8.89
CA ARG A 91 -6.98 5.86 -10.20
C ARG A 91 -7.73 4.94 -11.15
N ARG A 92 -8.96 5.34 -11.50
CA ARG A 92 -9.72 4.72 -12.58
C ARG A 92 -9.34 5.43 -13.87
N GLU A 93 -8.88 4.66 -14.84
CA GLU A 93 -8.65 5.18 -16.19
C GLU A 93 -10.02 5.46 -16.81
N ASP A 94 -10.44 6.73 -16.79
CA ASP A 94 -11.51 7.23 -17.66
C ASP A 94 -10.95 7.41 -19.08
N GLU A 95 -10.44 6.34 -19.67
CA GLU A 95 -10.03 6.30 -21.08
C GLU A 95 -11.24 5.98 -21.97
N ASP A 96 -12.35 6.69 -21.78
CA ASP A 96 -13.49 6.72 -22.71
C ASP A 96 -13.90 8.18 -23.03
N MET A 97 -12.97 9.12 -22.92
CA MET A 97 -13.15 10.52 -23.36
C MET A 97 -12.44 10.83 -24.69
N ALA A 98 -12.11 9.80 -25.48
CA ALA A 98 -11.54 9.93 -26.81
C ALA A 98 -12.54 9.68 -27.96
N ASP A 99 -13.83 9.44 -27.68
CA ASP A 99 -14.86 9.21 -28.72
C ASP A 99 -16.00 10.24 -28.75
N LEU A 100 -15.78 11.45 -28.22
CA LEU A 100 -16.57 12.61 -28.64
C LEU A 100 -15.85 13.37 -29.75
N ARG A 101 -15.56 12.65 -30.85
CA ARG A 101 -15.35 13.28 -32.14
C ARG A 101 -16.74 13.64 -32.68
N PRO A 102 -17.10 14.92 -32.88
CA PRO A 102 -18.33 15.24 -33.59
C PRO A 102 -18.11 14.82 -35.06
N ASP A 103 -18.46 13.57 -35.37
CA ASP A 103 -18.64 13.09 -36.74
C ASP A 103 -19.94 13.72 -37.28
N GLY A 104 -19.81 14.98 -37.66
CA GLY A 104 -20.87 15.79 -38.24
C GLY A 104 -20.62 16.04 -39.73
N ASN A 105 -20.25 15.01 -40.49
CA ASN A 105 -20.30 15.09 -41.94
C ASN A 105 -20.72 13.74 -42.53
N ASP A 106 -22.01 13.56 -42.79
CA ASP A 106 -22.49 13.25 -44.15
C ASP A 106 -23.98 12.83 -44.21
N ARG A 107 -24.66 13.42 -45.19
CA ARG A 107 -25.90 13.00 -45.90
C ARG A 107 -27.26 13.17 -45.21
N ARG A 108 -28.02 14.17 -45.69
CA ARG A 108 -29.30 13.97 -46.44
C ARG A 108 -29.44 15.11 -47.45
N LYS A 109 -29.37 14.84 -48.76
CA LYS A 109 -30.40 14.29 -49.66
C LYS A 109 -31.27 15.43 -50.24
N GLY A 110 -31.26 15.54 -51.57
CA GLY A 110 -31.79 16.65 -52.34
C GLY A 110 -33.30 16.85 -52.33
N GLY A 111 -33.69 17.89 -53.06
CA GLY A 111 -35.07 18.29 -53.31
C GLY A 111 -35.07 19.66 -53.97
N ASP A 112 -35.01 19.65 -55.30
CA ASP A 112 -35.66 20.53 -56.27
C ASP A 112 -36.34 21.81 -55.73
N GLU A 113 -35.91 22.97 -56.26
CA GLU A 113 -36.74 24.03 -56.87
C GLU A 113 -35.86 25.08 -57.58
#